data_AF-A0A4P9WA38-F1
#
_entry.id   AF-A0A4P9WA38-F1
#
_cell.length_a   1.000
_cell.length_b   1.000
_cell.length_c   1.000
_cell.angle_alpha   90.00
_cell.angle_beta   90.00
_cell.angle_gamma   90.00
#
_symmetry.space_group_name_H-M   'P 1'
#
loop_
_entity.id
_entity.type
_entity.pdbx_description
1 polymer ?
#
loop_
_entity_poly.entity_id
_entity_poly.type
_entity_poly.pdbx_seq_one_letter_code
_entity_poly.pdbx_strand_id
1 'polypeptide(L)'
;MPLCCKCDETGPSARLHACLHCIYMACWKGRHLHDHMEAAGHTFAMEMTTCNVFCLTCKDYVYDLDMERVLHSERDAPLSQIWRPLTLTHAPIIASQGLRGLRNMGSTCFMNAIIQSFIHNPLLRAHFLSDRHSSMLCPDKDKLCMGCEMDKLFSQNISHIPPPPSQFYCGDSKPYGPTSFLYAMWMAQKNMSGYAQQDAHEFFISVLNEVHIKCSGSRSHDTSDCRCIIHQVFSGVLQSELTCLKCGNVSAARDPILDISLDLKSPVKSAKKGKKKGGDDAAGKGDLAESSCSLIDCLER
;
A
#
# COMPACT_ATOMS: atom_id res chain seq x y z
N MET A 1 -1.15 4.06 35.15
CA MET A 1 -0.89 2.99 34.15
C MET A 1 -1.73 1.78 34.54
N PRO A 2 -2.32 1.04 33.59
CA PRO A 2 -3.02 -0.20 33.90
C PRO A 2 -2.05 -1.21 34.54
N LEU A 3 -2.54 -1.96 35.52
CA LEU A 3 -1.78 -2.91 36.33
C LEU A 3 -2.59 -4.19 36.55
N CYS A 4 -1.91 -5.33 36.67
CA CYS A 4 -2.58 -6.59 36.99
C CYS A 4 -3.08 -6.58 38.43
N CYS A 5 -4.37 -6.84 38.65
CA CYS A 5 -4.99 -6.83 39.99
C CYS A 5 -4.47 -7.92 40.96
N LYS A 6 -3.59 -8.83 40.52
CA LYS A 6 -3.08 -9.95 41.34
C LYS A 6 -1.57 -9.90 41.61
N CYS A 7 -0.76 -9.37 40.68
CA CYS A 7 0.69 -9.30 40.85
C CYS A 7 1.28 -7.91 40.65
N ASP A 8 0.44 -6.89 40.41
CA ASP A 8 0.84 -5.50 40.20
C ASP A 8 1.86 -5.28 39.06
N GLU A 9 2.08 -6.28 38.20
CA GLU A 9 2.90 -6.13 37.00
C GLU A 9 2.28 -5.09 36.06
N THR A 10 3.15 -4.26 35.49
CA THR A 10 2.81 -3.15 34.60
C THR A 10 3.66 -3.16 33.34
N GLY A 11 3.21 -2.44 32.31
CA GLY A 11 3.97 -2.23 31.07
C GLY A 11 3.71 -3.27 29.97
N PRO A 12 4.28 -3.05 28.76
CA PRO A 12 4.01 -3.86 27.57
C PRO A 12 4.42 -5.33 27.73
N SER A 13 5.45 -5.61 28.55
CA SER A 13 5.97 -6.94 28.82
C SER A 13 5.02 -7.81 29.67
N ALA A 14 4.13 -7.19 30.45
CA ALA A 14 3.15 -7.90 31.26
C ALA A 14 1.95 -8.41 30.44
N ARG A 15 1.76 -7.86 29.23
CA ARG A 15 0.65 -8.15 28.30
C ARG A 15 -0.70 -8.21 29.04
N LEU A 16 -1.23 -7.03 29.36
CA LEU A 16 -2.43 -6.87 30.18
C LEU A 16 -3.72 -7.02 29.37
N HIS A 17 -4.70 -7.67 29.99
CA HIS A 17 -6.04 -7.88 29.45
C HIS A 17 -7.10 -7.37 30.42
N ALA A 18 -8.15 -6.75 29.88
CA ALA A 18 -9.35 -6.39 30.63
C ALA A 18 -10.46 -7.39 30.33
N CYS A 19 -11.06 -7.98 31.36
CA CYS A 19 -12.24 -8.83 31.21
C CYS A 19 -13.43 -7.99 30.71
N LEU A 20 -14.09 -8.41 29.63
CA LEU A 20 -15.22 -7.65 29.07
C LEU A 20 -16.52 -7.81 29.87
N HIS A 21 -16.55 -8.72 30.85
CA HIS A 21 -17.73 -8.97 31.68
C HIS A 21 -17.72 -8.11 32.96
N CYS A 22 -16.54 -7.75 33.47
CA CYS A 22 -16.41 -7.08 34.76
C CYS A 22 -15.24 -6.08 34.86
N ILE A 23 -14.55 -5.80 33.75
CA ILE A 23 -13.44 -4.82 33.66
C ILE A 23 -12.24 -5.20 34.56
N TYR A 24 -12.17 -6.45 35.04
CA TYR A 24 -11.03 -6.95 35.81
C TYR A 24 -9.76 -6.99 34.95
N MET A 25 -8.67 -6.40 35.45
CA MET A 25 -7.39 -6.33 34.73
C MET A 25 -6.40 -7.41 35.19
N ALA A 26 -5.89 -8.20 34.26
CA ALA A 26 -5.01 -9.31 34.56
C ALA A 26 -3.90 -9.49 33.53
N CYS A 27 -2.73 -9.95 33.97
CA CYS A 27 -1.61 -10.25 33.08
C CYS A 27 -1.79 -11.60 32.39
N TRP A 28 -1.28 -11.69 31.16
CA TRP A 28 -1.19 -12.95 30.44
C TRP A 28 -0.12 -13.89 31.00
N LYS A 29 1.07 -13.33 31.28
CA LYS A 29 2.28 -14.10 31.65
C LYS A 29 2.09 -14.94 32.91
N GLY A 30 1.48 -14.37 33.94
CA GLY A 30 1.17 -15.06 35.20
C GLY A 30 -0.10 -15.92 35.16
N ARG A 31 -0.74 -16.09 34.00
CA ARG A 31 -2.05 -16.75 33.83
C ARG A 31 -3.21 -16.18 34.66
N HIS A 32 -3.03 -15.04 35.31
CA HIS A 32 -4.06 -14.40 36.13
C HIS A 32 -5.35 -14.05 35.38
N LEU A 33 -5.26 -13.83 34.06
CA LEU A 33 -6.43 -13.69 33.21
C LEU A 33 -7.24 -14.99 33.15
N HIS A 34 -6.58 -16.12 32.90
CA HIS A 34 -7.24 -17.42 32.77
C HIS A 34 -7.83 -17.86 34.10
N ASP A 35 -7.08 -17.72 35.21
CA ASP A 35 -7.56 -18.02 36.56
C ASP A 35 -8.86 -17.24 36.87
N HIS A 36 -8.88 -15.94 36.57
CA HIS A 36 -10.04 -15.09 36.79
C HIS A 36 -11.24 -15.54 35.93
N MET A 37 -11.01 -15.74 34.63
CA MET A 37 -12.08 -16.07 33.69
C MET A 37 -12.68 -17.45 33.98
N GLU A 38 -11.87 -18.43 34.36
CA GLU A 38 -12.32 -19.76 34.78
C GLU A 38 -13.09 -19.72 36.10
N ALA A 39 -12.59 -18.99 37.12
CA ALA A 39 -13.24 -18.88 38.43
C ALA A 39 -14.56 -18.09 38.39
N ALA A 40 -14.63 -17.05 37.56
CA ALA A 40 -15.81 -16.19 37.42
C ALA A 40 -16.79 -16.66 36.33
N GLY A 41 -16.43 -17.65 35.52
CA GLY A 41 -17.25 -18.10 34.39
C GLY A 41 -17.34 -17.06 33.25
N HIS A 42 -16.33 -16.21 33.10
CA HIS A 42 -16.27 -15.18 32.05
C HIS A 42 -15.59 -15.72 30.79
N THR A 43 -16.10 -15.34 29.62
CA THR A 43 -15.68 -15.94 28.35
C THR A 43 -14.80 -15.05 27.50
N PHE A 44 -14.88 -13.73 27.66
CA PHE A 44 -14.19 -12.76 26.80
C PHE A 44 -13.34 -11.75 27.59
N ALA A 45 -12.18 -11.43 27.04
CA ALA A 45 -11.28 -10.40 27.54
C ALA A 45 -10.59 -9.68 26.38
N MET A 46 -10.22 -8.42 26.55
CA MET A 46 -9.56 -7.60 25.52
C MET A 46 -8.13 -7.28 25.93
N GLU A 47 -7.17 -7.48 25.01
CA GLU A 47 -5.78 -7.08 25.19
C GLU A 47 -5.65 -5.56 25.10
N MET A 48 -5.06 -4.91 26.11
CA MET A 48 -5.08 -3.44 26.21
C MET A 48 -4.22 -2.71 25.17
N THR A 49 -3.24 -3.39 24.55
CA THR A 49 -2.31 -2.77 23.58
C THR A 49 -2.82 -2.85 22.15
N THR A 50 -3.31 -4.03 21.77
CA THR A 50 -3.78 -4.31 20.40
C THR A 50 -5.29 -4.14 20.28
N CYS A 51 -6.00 -4.13 21.41
CA CYS A 51 -7.44 -4.21 21.53
C CYS A 51 -8.06 -5.52 20.99
N ASN A 52 -7.23 -6.55 20.77
CA ASN A 52 -7.71 -7.85 20.32
C ASN A 52 -8.50 -8.57 21.41
N VAL A 53 -9.62 -9.21 21.05
CA VAL A 53 -10.44 -9.97 21.99
C VAL A 53 -9.99 -11.42 22.05
N PHE A 54 -9.73 -11.90 23.26
CA PHE A 54 -9.47 -13.28 23.60
C PHE A 54 -10.75 -13.98 24.07
N CYS A 55 -10.98 -15.19 23.56
CA CYS A 55 -12.06 -16.08 23.97
C CYS A 55 -11.49 -17.27 24.76
N LEU A 56 -11.90 -17.42 26.02
CA LEU A 56 -11.47 -18.53 26.88
C LEU A 56 -11.96 -19.89 26.35
N THR A 57 -13.18 -19.94 25.82
CA THR A 57 -13.77 -21.19 25.30
C THR A 57 -13.01 -21.71 24.08
N CYS A 58 -12.65 -20.81 23.16
CA CYS A 58 -11.86 -21.16 21.98
C CYS A 58 -10.37 -21.31 22.28
N LYS A 59 -9.91 -20.75 23.42
CA LYS A 59 -8.49 -20.60 23.79
C LYS A 59 -7.68 -19.87 22.71
N ASP A 60 -8.30 -18.92 22.04
CA ASP A 60 -7.71 -18.14 20.95
C ASP A 60 -8.31 -16.73 20.90
N TYR A 61 -7.68 -15.84 20.13
CA TYR A 61 -8.22 -14.55 19.79
C TYR A 61 -9.40 -14.69 18.80
N VAL A 62 -10.36 -13.80 18.94
CA VAL A 62 -11.50 -13.66 18.04
C VAL A 62 -11.06 -12.77 16.88
N TYR A 63 -10.89 -13.39 15.72
CA TYR A 63 -10.56 -12.70 14.48
C TYR A 63 -11.86 -12.36 13.73
N ASP A 64 -12.57 -11.35 14.24
CA ASP A 64 -13.77 -10.84 13.60
C ASP A 64 -13.45 -9.52 12.87
N LEU A 65 -13.74 -9.48 11.57
CA LEU A 65 -13.41 -8.34 10.70
C LEU A 65 -14.23 -7.10 11.04
N ASP A 66 -15.43 -7.24 11.58
CA ASP A 66 -16.23 -6.10 12.03
C ASP A 66 -15.69 -5.57 13.35
N MET A 67 -15.21 -6.44 14.23
CA MET A 67 -14.49 -6.04 15.42
C MET A 67 -13.18 -5.32 15.08
N GLU A 68 -12.38 -5.85 14.16
CA GLU A 68 -11.15 -5.21 13.68
C GLU A 68 -11.42 -3.85 13.05
N ARG A 69 -12.52 -3.73 12.27
CA ARG A 69 -12.98 -2.46 11.70
C ARG A 69 -13.37 -1.43 12.77
N VAL A 70 -14.08 -1.85 13.82
CA VAL A 70 -14.43 -0.98 14.97
C VAL A 70 -13.16 -0.54 15.71
N LEU A 71 -12.22 -1.44 15.96
CA LEU A 71 -10.94 -1.10 16.62
C LEU A 71 -10.11 -0.11 15.80
N HIS A 72 -10.15 -0.23 14.47
CA HIS A 72 -9.51 0.72 13.56
C HIS A 72 -10.24 2.07 13.50
N SER A 73 -11.57 2.09 13.51
CA SER A 73 -12.33 3.35 13.50
C SER A 73 -12.27 4.11 14.83
N GLU A 74 -12.22 3.41 15.95
CA GLU A 74 -12.15 4.00 17.31
C GLU A 74 -10.76 4.55 17.66
N ARG A 75 -9.71 4.14 16.94
CA ARG A 75 -8.36 4.72 17.11
C ARG A 75 -8.25 6.17 16.60
N ASP A 76 -9.13 6.59 15.69
CA ASP A 76 -9.03 7.86 14.98
C ASP A 76 -10.27 8.79 15.10
N ALA A 77 -11.32 8.44 15.86
CA ALA A 77 -12.57 9.22 15.91
C ALA A 77 -12.98 9.71 17.32
N PRO A 78 -13.51 10.96 17.47
CA PRO A 78 -14.20 11.40 18.68
C PRO A 78 -15.57 10.70 18.83
N LEU A 79 -15.81 10.15 20.02
CA LEU A 79 -16.92 9.26 20.47
C LEU A 79 -18.39 9.73 20.27
N SER A 80 -18.69 10.75 19.46
CA SER A 80 -20.03 11.37 19.48
C SER A 80 -20.97 11.04 18.31
N GLN A 81 -20.64 10.17 17.35
CA GLN A 81 -21.48 10.01 16.13
C GLN A 81 -21.78 8.59 15.63
N ILE A 82 -21.40 7.54 16.36
CA ILE A 82 -21.45 6.16 15.82
C ILE A 82 -22.67 5.39 16.37
N TRP A 83 -23.89 5.73 15.95
CA TRP A 83 -25.02 4.78 16.05
C TRP A 83 -25.98 4.96 14.87
N ARG A 84 -25.78 4.17 13.81
CA ARG A 84 -26.85 3.69 12.92
C ARG A 84 -26.56 2.23 12.57
N PRO A 85 -27.51 1.30 12.77
CA PRO A 85 -27.29 -0.11 12.49
C PRO A 85 -27.33 -0.36 10.99
N LEU A 86 -26.21 -0.79 10.39
CA LEU A 86 -26.23 -1.45 9.09
C LEU A 86 -26.61 -2.92 9.30
N THR A 87 -27.73 -3.32 8.71
CA THR A 87 -28.10 -4.71 8.52
C THR A 87 -27.15 -5.35 7.51
N LEU A 88 -26.11 -6.06 7.96
CA LEU A 88 -25.28 -6.89 7.08
C LEU A 88 -26.01 -8.20 6.76
N THR A 89 -26.35 -8.37 5.49
CA THR A 89 -26.72 -9.67 4.92
C THR A 89 -25.47 -10.55 4.81
N HIS A 90 -25.64 -11.86 5.10
CA HIS A 90 -24.61 -12.90 5.07
C HIS A 90 -23.97 -13.08 3.67
N ALA A 91 -23.07 -12.20 3.28
CA ALA A 91 -22.18 -12.43 2.13
C ALA A 91 -21.00 -13.32 2.58
N PRO A 92 -20.61 -14.34 1.80
CA PRO A 92 -19.45 -15.17 2.13
C PRO A 92 -18.18 -14.32 2.16
N ILE A 93 -17.47 -14.35 3.29
CA ILE A 93 -16.21 -13.63 3.49
C ILE A 93 -15.14 -14.33 2.64
N ILE A 94 -14.77 -13.72 1.51
CA ILE A 94 -13.62 -14.18 0.75
C ILE A 94 -12.40 -13.40 1.22
N ALA A 95 -11.48 -14.09 1.91
CA ALA A 95 -10.16 -13.57 2.27
C ALA A 95 -9.36 -13.28 0.98
N SER A 96 -9.55 -12.11 0.40
CA SER A 96 -8.82 -11.70 -0.79
C SER A 96 -7.65 -10.81 -0.36
N GLN A 97 -6.45 -11.35 -0.39
CA GLN A 97 -5.21 -10.62 -0.10
C GLN A 97 -4.87 -9.56 -1.17
N GLY A 98 -5.77 -9.30 -2.12
CA GLY A 98 -5.50 -8.54 -3.33
C GLY A 98 -4.55 -9.26 -4.30
N LEU A 99 -4.28 -10.55 -4.08
CA LEU A 99 -3.40 -11.35 -4.95
C LEU A 99 -4.19 -11.84 -6.17
N ARG A 100 -4.17 -11.05 -7.25
CA ARG A 100 -4.82 -11.39 -8.52
C ARG A 100 -3.88 -11.09 -9.68
N GLY A 101 -3.81 -12.00 -10.66
CA GLY A 101 -3.02 -11.78 -11.87
C GLY A 101 -3.61 -10.68 -12.76
N LEU A 102 -2.76 -9.99 -13.52
CA LEU A 102 -3.18 -9.06 -14.57
C LEU A 102 -2.98 -9.70 -15.95
N ARG A 103 -4.01 -9.66 -16.79
CA ARG A 103 -3.94 -10.18 -18.16
C ARG A 103 -3.04 -9.25 -18.99
N ASN A 104 -2.04 -9.82 -19.65
CA ASN A 104 -1.28 -9.08 -20.65
C ASN A 104 -2.14 -8.91 -21.92
N MET A 105 -2.40 -7.66 -22.32
CA MET A 105 -3.24 -7.29 -23.46
C MET A 105 -2.41 -6.89 -24.69
N GLY A 106 -1.18 -7.42 -24.78
CA GLY A 106 -0.19 -7.11 -25.82
C GLY A 106 1.16 -6.80 -25.20
N SER A 107 1.53 -5.53 -25.16
CA SER A 107 2.78 -5.03 -24.57
C SER A 107 2.59 -4.37 -23.21
N THR A 108 1.60 -4.82 -22.43
CA THR A 108 1.16 -4.14 -21.19
C THR A 108 1.90 -4.55 -19.91
N CYS A 109 3.03 -5.25 -20.02
CA CYS A 109 3.77 -5.71 -18.84
C CYS A 109 4.27 -4.57 -17.94
N PHE A 110 4.68 -3.45 -18.52
CA PHE A 110 5.09 -2.24 -17.78
C PHE A 110 3.94 -1.72 -16.90
N MET A 111 2.73 -1.62 -17.46
CA MET A 111 1.53 -1.21 -16.72
C MET A 111 1.20 -2.22 -15.63
N ASN A 112 1.22 -3.52 -15.96
CA ASN A 112 0.84 -4.56 -15.01
C ASN A 112 1.77 -4.57 -13.79
N ALA A 113 3.08 -4.38 -13.99
CA ALA A 113 4.04 -4.27 -12.90
C ALA A 113 3.72 -3.08 -11.97
N ILE A 114 3.45 -1.91 -12.54
CA ILE A 114 3.15 -0.70 -11.77
C ILE A 114 1.81 -0.80 -11.04
N ILE A 115 0.76 -1.32 -11.67
CA ILE A 115 -0.56 -1.51 -11.04
C ILE A 115 -0.44 -2.45 -9.82
N GLN A 116 0.32 -3.54 -9.94
CA GLN A 116 0.55 -4.45 -8.81
C GLN A 116 1.28 -3.73 -7.66
N SER A 117 2.31 -2.93 -7.97
CA SER A 117 3.01 -2.11 -6.98
C SER A 117 2.07 -1.13 -6.27
N PHE A 118 1.12 -0.53 -6.98
CA PHE A 118 0.13 0.37 -6.36
C PHE A 118 -0.87 -0.37 -5.47
N ILE A 119 -1.40 -1.51 -5.92
CA ILE A 119 -2.39 -2.29 -5.16
C ILE A 119 -1.82 -2.79 -3.84
N HIS A 120 -0.53 -3.13 -3.85
CA HIS A 120 0.18 -3.62 -2.66
C HIS A 120 0.85 -2.50 -1.85
N ASN A 121 0.70 -1.23 -2.24
CA ASN A 121 1.13 -0.11 -1.41
C ASN A 121 0.08 0.14 -0.29
N PRO A 122 0.43 -0.01 1.00
CA PRO A 122 -0.53 0.08 2.10
C PRO A 122 -1.14 1.47 2.25
N LEU A 123 -0.40 2.54 1.89
CA LEU A 123 -0.87 3.92 2.02
C LEU A 123 -1.90 4.25 0.94
N LEU A 124 -1.66 3.82 -0.31
CA LEU A 124 -2.63 3.94 -1.39
C LEU A 124 -3.87 3.08 -1.11
N ARG A 125 -3.66 1.84 -0.67
CA ARG A 125 -4.73 0.92 -0.28
C ARG A 125 -5.64 1.55 0.80
N ALA A 126 -5.04 2.06 1.88
CA ALA A 126 -5.81 2.71 2.95
C ALA A 126 -6.58 3.94 2.44
N HIS A 127 -5.99 4.74 1.56
CA HIS A 127 -6.63 5.91 0.99
C HIS A 127 -7.89 5.57 0.19
N PHE A 128 -7.79 4.64 -0.76
CA PHE A 128 -8.90 4.28 -1.64
C PHE A 128 -9.95 3.41 -0.94
N LEU A 129 -9.57 2.54 0.00
CA LEU A 129 -10.54 1.77 0.80
C LEU A 129 -11.30 2.62 1.83
N SER A 130 -10.77 3.80 2.20
CA SER A 130 -11.45 4.73 3.11
C SER A 130 -12.33 5.76 2.40
N ASP A 131 -12.70 5.50 1.13
CA ASP A 131 -13.53 6.37 0.29
C ASP A 131 -13.03 7.82 0.16
N ARG A 132 -11.72 8.06 0.35
CA ARG A 132 -11.12 9.40 0.20
C ARG A 132 -11.16 9.91 -1.24
N HIS A 133 -11.31 9.00 -2.19
CA HIS A 133 -11.73 9.27 -3.56
C HIS A 133 -12.71 8.18 -4.01
N SER A 134 -14.02 8.45 -3.91
CA SER A 134 -15.05 7.52 -4.38
C SER A 134 -15.47 7.86 -5.81
N SER A 135 -15.42 6.89 -6.71
CA SER A 135 -15.85 7.04 -8.11
C SER A 135 -17.34 7.42 -8.25
N MET A 136 -18.16 7.08 -7.24
CA MET A 136 -19.60 7.40 -7.19
C MET A 136 -19.86 8.88 -6.87
N LEU A 137 -19.01 9.46 -6.01
CA LEU A 137 -19.11 10.84 -5.51
C LEU A 137 -18.19 11.81 -6.26
N CYS A 138 -17.35 11.29 -7.16
CA CYS A 138 -16.42 12.09 -7.95
C CYS A 138 -17.18 13.09 -8.85
N PRO A 139 -16.90 14.41 -8.74
CA PRO A 139 -17.51 15.42 -9.61
C PRO A 139 -17.17 15.24 -11.09
N ASP A 140 -16.03 14.57 -11.36
CA ASP A 140 -15.50 14.28 -12.68
C ASP A 140 -15.81 12.84 -13.13
N LYS A 141 -16.79 12.15 -12.53
CA LYS A 141 -17.10 10.73 -12.85
C LYS A 141 -17.47 10.47 -14.32
N ASP A 142 -18.05 11.45 -14.99
CA ASP A 142 -18.40 11.39 -16.42
C ASP A 142 -17.20 11.69 -17.33
N LYS A 143 -16.06 12.07 -16.73
CA LYS A 143 -14.76 12.23 -17.38
C LYS A 143 -13.86 11.04 -17.05
N LEU A 144 -12.82 10.83 -17.86
CA LEU A 144 -11.78 9.83 -17.58
C LEU A 144 -10.93 10.31 -16.40
N CYS A 145 -11.34 9.90 -15.19
CA CYS A 145 -10.67 10.23 -13.94
C CYS A 145 -9.77 9.08 -13.49
N MET A 146 -8.46 9.32 -13.42
CA MET A 146 -7.52 8.29 -12.95
C MET A 146 -7.76 7.90 -11.48
N GLY A 147 -8.21 8.85 -10.64
CA GLY A 147 -8.63 8.55 -9.28
C GLY A 147 -9.80 7.54 -9.24
N CYS A 148 -10.76 7.63 -10.16
CA CYS A 148 -11.87 6.67 -10.25
C CYS A 148 -11.39 5.30 -10.73
N GLU A 149 -10.41 5.24 -11.64
CA GLU A 149 -9.83 3.97 -12.07
C GLU A 149 -9.03 3.32 -10.93
N MET A 150 -8.28 4.10 -10.16
CA MET A 150 -7.62 3.62 -8.94
C MET A 150 -8.64 3.11 -7.93
N ASP A 151 -9.71 3.87 -7.66
CA ASP A 151 -10.81 3.46 -6.79
C ASP A 151 -11.40 2.11 -7.21
N LYS A 152 -11.68 1.88 -8.51
CA LYS A 152 -12.18 0.59 -9.03
C LYS A 152 -11.23 -0.59 -8.78
N LEU A 153 -9.92 -0.37 -8.69
CA LEU A 153 -8.97 -1.44 -8.37
C LEU A 153 -9.13 -1.92 -6.92
N PHE A 154 -9.37 -0.99 -6.00
CA PHE A 154 -9.48 -1.26 -4.56
C PHE A 154 -10.91 -1.58 -4.10
N SER A 155 -11.91 -0.91 -4.66
CA SER A 155 -13.24 -0.82 -4.09
C SER A 155 -13.98 -2.15 -4.05
N GLN A 156 -14.12 -2.71 -2.85
CA GLN A 156 -15.01 -3.82 -2.50
C GLN A 156 -16.44 -3.31 -2.39
N ASN A 157 -17.25 -3.47 -3.44
CA ASN A 157 -18.68 -3.26 -3.32
C ASN A 157 -19.40 -4.57 -3.02
N ILE A 158 -20.06 -4.60 -1.86
CA ILE A 158 -20.92 -5.68 -1.37
C ILE A 158 -22.23 -5.69 -2.18
N SER A 159 -22.72 -6.90 -2.40
CA SER A 159 -23.64 -7.39 -3.43
C SER A 159 -25.09 -6.88 -3.50
N HIS A 160 -25.45 -5.65 -3.08
CA HIS A 160 -26.89 -5.31 -2.96
C HIS A 160 -27.43 -4.09 -3.73
N ILE A 161 -26.63 -3.38 -4.52
CA ILE A 161 -27.03 -2.46 -5.60
C ILE A 161 -25.97 -2.65 -6.71
N PRO A 162 -26.23 -2.44 -8.03
CA PRO A 162 -25.19 -2.64 -9.03
C PRO A 162 -24.17 -1.49 -9.02
N PRO A 163 -23.01 -1.69 -8.36
CA PRO A 163 -21.72 -1.46 -9.02
C PRO A 163 -20.96 -2.78 -9.24
N PRO A 164 -19.95 -2.79 -10.14
CA PRO A 164 -19.15 -3.98 -10.39
C PRO A 164 -18.39 -4.44 -9.13
N PRO A 165 -18.12 -5.76 -8.99
CA PRO A 165 -17.34 -6.30 -7.88
C PRO A 165 -15.94 -5.69 -7.85
N SER A 166 -15.33 -5.62 -6.65
CA SER A 166 -13.90 -5.28 -6.48
C SER A 166 -13.06 -6.06 -7.47
N GLN A 167 -12.16 -5.40 -8.18
CA GLN A 167 -11.38 -6.13 -9.18
C GLN A 167 -10.30 -6.98 -8.52
N PHE A 168 -9.66 -6.51 -7.45
CA PHE A 168 -8.61 -7.30 -6.79
C PHE A 168 -9.07 -8.01 -5.51
N TYR A 169 -10.12 -7.48 -4.89
CA TYR A 169 -10.60 -7.94 -3.59
C TYR A 169 -11.94 -8.68 -3.67
N CYS A 170 -12.19 -9.41 -4.77
CA CYS A 170 -13.41 -10.19 -5.00
C CYS A 170 -13.25 -11.70 -4.80
N GLY A 171 -12.04 -12.16 -4.47
CA GLY A 171 -11.78 -13.59 -4.33
C GLY A 171 -11.65 -14.38 -5.63
N ASP A 172 -11.77 -13.72 -6.78
CA ASP A 172 -11.53 -14.33 -8.08
C ASP A 172 -10.02 -14.45 -8.34
N SER A 173 -9.57 -15.66 -8.63
CA SER A 173 -8.18 -15.95 -8.99
C SER A 173 -7.90 -15.76 -10.48
N LYS A 174 -8.93 -15.57 -11.32
CA LYS A 174 -8.76 -15.37 -12.76
C LYS A 174 -8.03 -14.04 -13.04
N PRO A 175 -7.19 -13.98 -14.09
CA PRO A 175 -6.51 -12.75 -14.43
C PRO A 175 -7.48 -11.62 -14.78
N TYR A 176 -7.28 -10.45 -14.17
CA TYR A 176 -8.03 -9.23 -14.45
C TYR A 176 -7.44 -8.48 -15.66
N GLY A 177 -8.30 -8.01 -16.57
CA GLY A 177 -7.90 -7.13 -17.66
C GLY A 177 -8.31 -5.68 -17.36
N PRO A 178 -7.39 -4.79 -16.97
CA PRO A 178 -7.69 -3.40 -16.60
C PRO A 178 -7.92 -2.53 -17.85
N THR A 179 -8.93 -2.86 -18.65
CA THR A 179 -9.18 -2.21 -19.95
C THR A 179 -9.63 -0.76 -19.80
N SER A 180 -10.46 -0.44 -18.81
CA SER A 180 -10.89 0.94 -18.53
C SER A 180 -9.74 1.80 -18.05
N PHE A 181 -8.87 1.25 -17.19
CA PHE A 181 -7.65 1.90 -16.73
C PHE A 181 -6.72 2.22 -17.90
N LEU A 182 -6.45 1.22 -18.76
CA LEU A 182 -5.60 1.38 -19.93
C LEU A 182 -6.15 2.44 -20.88
N TYR A 183 -7.47 2.41 -21.14
CA TYR A 183 -8.12 3.39 -22.00
C TYR A 183 -8.05 4.81 -21.41
N ALA A 184 -8.33 4.98 -20.12
CA ALA A 184 -8.21 6.25 -19.42
C ALA A 184 -6.78 6.80 -19.54
N MET A 185 -5.78 5.94 -19.38
CA MET A 185 -4.39 6.33 -19.50
C MET A 185 -4.01 6.76 -20.93
N TRP A 186 -4.45 6.04 -21.96
CA TRP A 186 -4.19 6.40 -23.36
C TRP A 186 -4.82 7.73 -23.76
N MET A 187 -5.98 8.05 -23.20
CA MET A 187 -6.63 9.33 -23.46
C MET A 187 -5.95 10.49 -22.73
N ALA A 188 -5.40 10.24 -21.54
CA ALA A 188 -4.64 11.22 -20.78
C ALA A 188 -3.25 11.49 -21.40
N GLN A 189 -2.53 10.43 -21.78
CA GLN A 189 -1.15 10.50 -22.26
C GLN A 189 -1.05 9.83 -23.64
N LYS A 190 -1.24 10.64 -24.70
CA LYS A 190 -1.27 10.15 -26.09
C LYS A 190 0.05 9.55 -26.56
N ASN A 191 1.19 9.99 -26.03
CA ASN A 191 2.51 9.42 -26.31
C ASN A 191 2.62 7.96 -25.86
N MET A 192 1.87 7.57 -24.83
CA MET A 192 1.79 6.18 -24.34
C MET A 192 0.64 5.38 -24.96
N SER A 193 -0.12 5.98 -25.89
CA SER A 193 -1.16 5.28 -26.63
C SER A 193 -0.54 4.39 -27.72
N GLY A 194 -1.01 3.14 -27.80
CA GLY A 194 -0.55 2.16 -28.79
C GLY A 194 -0.12 0.82 -28.19
N TYR A 195 0.31 -0.08 -29.06
CA TYR A 195 0.68 -1.47 -28.70
C TYR A 195 2.18 -1.67 -28.45
N ALA A 196 2.97 -0.59 -28.43
CA ALA A 196 4.41 -0.66 -28.20
C ALA A 196 4.74 -0.91 -26.72
N GLN A 197 5.92 -1.48 -26.48
CA GLN A 197 6.49 -1.54 -25.14
C GLN A 197 6.86 -0.12 -24.68
N GLN A 198 6.65 0.17 -23.41
CA GLN A 198 6.92 1.48 -22.80
C GLN A 198 7.77 1.32 -21.54
N ASP A 199 8.39 2.43 -21.12
CA ASP A 199 9.12 2.50 -19.87
C ASP A 199 8.16 2.46 -18.66
N ALA A 200 8.47 1.62 -17.67
CA ALA A 200 7.62 1.45 -16.49
C ALA A 200 7.68 2.66 -15.54
N HIS A 201 8.84 3.32 -15.46
CA HIS A 201 9.01 4.53 -14.65
C HIS A 201 8.26 5.70 -15.27
N GLU A 202 8.33 5.88 -16.60
CA GLU A 202 7.52 6.91 -17.28
C GLU A 202 6.02 6.71 -17.04
N PHE A 203 5.56 5.46 -17.11
CA PHE A 203 4.17 5.12 -16.80
C PHE A 203 3.81 5.40 -15.32
N PHE A 204 4.69 5.04 -14.39
CA PHE A 204 4.52 5.29 -12.96
C PHE A 204 4.32 6.79 -12.67
N ILE A 205 5.26 7.63 -13.13
CA ILE A 205 5.18 9.08 -12.93
C ILE A 205 3.92 9.66 -13.57
N SER A 206 3.56 9.18 -14.75
CA SER A 206 2.36 9.65 -15.44
C SER A 206 1.08 9.32 -14.67
N VAL A 207 0.94 8.10 -14.11
CA VAL A 207 -0.22 7.76 -13.26
C VAL A 207 -0.24 8.62 -12.00
N LEU A 208 0.90 8.83 -11.34
CA LEU A 208 0.99 9.70 -10.16
C LEU A 208 0.50 11.13 -10.49
N ASN A 209 0.92 11.68 -11.62
CA ASN A 209 0.50 13.01 -12.07
C ASN A 209 -1.01 13.07 -12.36
N GLU A 210 -1.57 12.07 -13.05
CA GLU A 210 -3.01 12.04 -13.33
C GLU A 210 -3.85 11.92 -12.05
N VAL A 211 -3.42 11.08 -11.09
CA VAL A 211 -4.08 10.99 -9.78
C VAL A 211 -3.91 12.29 -9.00
N HIS A 212 -2.74 12.92 -9.04
CA HIS A 212 -2.54 14.23 -8.41
C HIS A 212 -3.51 15.28 -8.98
N ILE A 213 -3.61 15.42 -10.30
CA ILE A 213 -4.49 16.38 -10.98
C ILE A 213 -5.96 16.17 -10.59
N LYS A 214 -6.38 14.91 -10.44
CA LYS A 214 -7.79 14.56 -10.18
C LYS A 214 -8.17 14.46 -8.70
N CYS A 215 -7.20 14.22 -7.82
CA CYS A 215 -7.42 14.07 -6.38
C CYS A 215 -6.94 15.28 -5.56
N SER A 216 -6.29 16.27 -6.17
CA SER A 216 -6.00 17.54 -5.51
C SER A 216 -7.27 18.39 -5.44
N GLY A 217 -7.89 18.46 -4.25
CA GLY A 217 -9.10 19.27 -3.99
C GLY A 217 -8.89 20.79 -4.11
N SER A 218 -7.73 21.26 -4.57
CA SER A 218 -7.41 22.67 -4.77
C SER A 218 -6.56 22.81 -6.03
N ARG A 219 -6.95 23.76 -6.89
CA ARG A 219 -6.28 24.13 -8.16
C ARG A 219 -4.93 24.84 -7.94
N SER A 220 -4.35 24.70 -6.75
CA SER A 220 -3.03 25.25 -6.43
C SER A 220 -1.98 24.35 -7.07
N HIS A 221 -1.38 24.85 -8.15
CA HIS A 221 -0.23 24.23 -8.81
C HIS A 221 1.06 24.31 -7.97
N ASP A 222 1.02 24.97 -6.81
CA ASP A 222 2.15 24.99 -5.88
C ASP A 222 2.30 23.62 -5.20
N THR A 223 3.35 22.93 -5.58
CA THR A 223 3.75 21.61 -5.08
C THR A 223 4.16 21.64 -3.60
N SER A 224 4.47 22.81 -3.05
CA SER A 224 5.00 22.96 -1.68
C SER A 224 3.97 22.68 -0.57
N ASP A 225 2.67 22.83 -0.83
CA ASP A 225 1.59 22.62 0.16
C ASP A 225 0.50 21.65 -0.32
N CYS A 226 0.80 20.82 -1.33
CA CYS A 226 -0.19 19.89 -1.87
C CYS A 226 -0.52 18.76 -0.88
N ARG A 227 -1.80 18.64 -0.51
CA ARG A 227 -2.31 17.57 0.38
C ARG A 227 -2.94 16.39 -0.36
N CYS A 228 -2.66 16.19 -1.65
CA CYS A 228 -3.17 15.01 -2.34
C CYS A 228 -2.44 13.74 -1.88
N ILE A 229 -3.05 12.58 -2.10
CA ILE A 229 -2.46 11.29 -1.71
C ILE A 229 -1.07 11.06 -2.31
N ILE A 230 -0.83 11.53 -3.52
CA ILE A 230 0.44 11.34 -4.22
C ILE A 230 1.57 12.09 -3.51
N HIS A 231 1.37 13.36 -3.17
CA HIS A 231 2.38 14.12 -2.45
C HIS A 231 2.53 13.67 -0.99
N GLN A 232 1.45 13.18 -0.35
CA GLN A 232 1.55 12.61 0.99
C GLN A 232 2.36 11.31 1.05
N VAL A 233 2.36 10.51 -0.03
CA VAL A 233 3.00 9.18 -0.06
C VAL A 233 4.40 9.22 -0.67
N PHE A 234 4.57 9.98 -1.76
CA PHE A 234 5.77 9.90 -2.59
C PHE A 234 6.62 11.18 -2.56
N SER A 235 6.10 12.31 -2.07
CA SER A 235 6.87 13.56 -2.12
C SER A 235 8.01 13.57 -1.11
N GLY A 236 9.19 13.97 -1.59
CA GLY A 236 10.34 14.38 -0.81
C GLY A 236 10.92 15.70 -1.31
N VAL A 237 12.00 16.16 -0.70
CA VAL A 237 12.73 17.35 -1.10
C VAL A 237 14.21 17.02 -1.24
N LEU A 238 14.78 17.30 -2.41
CA LEU A 238 16.21 17.22 -2.68
C LEU A 238 16.85 18.60 -2.42
N GLN A 239 17.90 18.64 -1.61
CA GLN A 239 18.68 19.86 -1.40
C GLN A 239 19.99 19.77 -2.19
N SER A 240 20.14 20.62 -3.21
CA SER A 240 21.35 20.73 -4.03
C SER A 240 22.19 21.92 -3.56
N GLU A 241 23.44 21.67 -3.20
CA GLU A 241 24.37 22.70 -2.70
C GLU A 241 25.51 22.94 -3.69
N LEU A 242 25.64 24.17 -4.15
CA LEU A 242 26.73 24.62 -5.02
C LEU A 242 27.72 25.43 -4.19
N THR A 243 28.92 24.87 -4.00
CA THR A 243 30.02 25.57 -3.32
C THR A 243 30.93 26.24 -4.34
N CYS A 244 31.06 27.56 -4.28
CA CYS A 244 32.01 28.29 -5.10
C CYS A 244 33.45 28.01 -4.65
N LEU A 245 34.25 27.36 -5.50
CA LEU A 245 35.64 26.99 -5.18
C LEU A 245 36.59 28.19 -5.02
N LYS A 246 36.18 29.41 -5.42
CA LYS A 246 36.99 30.63 -5.28
C LYS A 246 36.75 31.38 -3.98
N CYS A 247 35.49 31.55 -3.57
CA CYS A 247 35.12 32.35 -2.40
C CYS A 247 34.55 31.53 -1.23
N GLY A 248 34.30 30.22 -1.42
CA GLY A 248 33.72 29.35 -0.40
C GLY A 248 32.23 29.56 -0.15
N ASN A 249 31.56 30.48 -0.87
CA ASN A 249 30.12 30.69 -0.71
C ASN A 249 29.34 29.46 -1.16
N VAL A 250 28.38 29.03 -0.34
CA VAL A 250 27.48 27.91 -0.64
C VAL A 250 26.11 28.46 -0.98
N SER A 251 25.57 28.04 -2.13
CA SER A 251 24.19 28.32 -2.54
C SER A 251 23.40 27.02 -2.52
N ALA A 252 22.28 26.99 -1.80
CA ALA A 252 21.41 25.82 -1.72
C ALA A 252 20.11 26.03 -2.52
N ALA A 253 19.74 25.06 -3.37
CA ALA A 253 18.44 24.94 -4.01
C ALA A 253 17.69 23.77 -3.39
N ARG A 254 16.36 23.88 -3.28
CA ARG A 254 15.48 22.83 -2.73
C ARG A 254 14.42 22.48 -3.76
N ASP A 255 14.52 21.26 -4.29
CA ASP A 255 13.70 20.79 -5.39
C ASP A 255 12.79 19.65 -4.90
N PRO A 256 11.45 19.75 -5.07
CA PRO A 256 10.55 18.66 -4.71
C PRO A 256 10.75 17.49 -5.68
N ILE A 257 10.71 16.27 -5.14
CA ILE A 257 10.88 15.03 -5.89
C ILE A 257 9.77 14.03 -5.55
N LEU A 258 9.45 13.12 -6.47
CA LEU A 258 8.58 11.96 -6.24
C LEU A 258 9.33 10.63 -6.26
N ASP A 259 10.57 10.66 -6.74
CA ASP A 259 11.44 9.52 -6.93
C ASP A 259 12.91 9.98 -6.94
N ILE A 260 13.82 9.01 -6.81
CA ILE A 260 15.27 9.23 -6.90
C ILE A 260 15.79 8.29 -7.99
N SER A 261 16.30 8.88 -9.07
CA SER A 261 16.98 8.13 -10.14
C SER A 261 18.45 7.93 -9.76
N LEU A 262 18.94 6.69 -9.83
CA LEU A 262 20.31 6.31 -9.46
C LEU A 262 21.10 5.80 -10.66
N ASP A 263 22.31 6.31 -10.84
CA ASP A 263 23.20 5.88 -11.92
C ASP A 263 23.87 4.54 -11.59
N LEU A 264 23.63 3.52 -12.43
CA LEU A 264 24.25 2.21 -12.30
C LEU A 264 25.62 2.16 -13.01
N LYS A 265 26.61 1.47 -12.41
CA LYS A 265 27.89 1.19 -13.07
C LYS A 265 27.64 0.32 -14.31
N SER A 266 28.17 0.71 -15.47
CA SER A 266 28.19 -0.20 -16.61
C SER A 266 29.20 -1.34 -16.33
N PRO A 267 28.83 -2.61 -16.58
CA PRO A 267 29.79 -3.70 -16.43
C PRO A 267 30.94 -3.46 -17.41
N VAL A 268 32.16 -3.34 -16.87
CA VAL A 268 33.38 -3.17 -17.65
C VAL A 268 33.53 -4.39 -18.56
N LYS A 269 33.22 -4.24 -19.85
CA LYS A 269 33.51 -5.27 -20.85
C LYS A 269 35.03 -5.36 -20.99
N SER A 270 35.65 -6.33 -20.33
CA SER A 270 37.06 -6.66 -20.54
C SER A 270 37.28 -7.04 -22.01
N ALA A 271 37.87 -6.14 -22.78
CA ALA A 271 38.22 -6.35 -24.18
C ALA A 271 39.35 -7.39 -24.30
N LYS A 272 39.00 -8.68 -24.36
CA LYS A 272 39.93 -9.69 -24.90
C LYS A 272 39.85 -9.69 -26.43
N LYS A 273 40.74 -8.91 -27.04
CA LYS A 273 41.12 -9.01 -28.45
C LYS A 273 41.77 -10.38 -28.67
N GLY A 274 40.99 -11.39 -29.03
CA GLY A 274 41.44 -12.76 -29.30
C GLY A 274 40.88 -13.25 -30.63
N LYS A 275 41.68 -13.10 -31.68
CA LYS A 275 41.44 -13.57 -33.05
C LYS A 275 41.15 -15.07 -33.07
N LYS A 276 39.97 -15.51 -33.55
CA LYS A 276 39.78 -16.91 -34.00
C LYS A 276 38.80 -17.01 -35.17
N LYS A 277 39.31 -17.62 -36.26
CA LYS A 277 38.59 -18.07 -37.46
C LYS A 277 37.63 -19.21 -37.09
N GLY A 278 36.42 -19.16 -37.67
CA GLY A 278 35.67 -20.28 -38.24
C GLY A 278 35.09 -21.38 -37.34
N GLY A 279 33.79 -21.63 -37.51
CA GLY A 279 33.20 -22.98 -37.53
C GLY A 279 32.56 -23.53 -36.24
N ASP A 280 31.23 -23.63 -36.29
CA ASP A 280 30.28 -24.60 -35.70
C ASP A 280 30.08 -24.81 -34.19
N ASP A 281 28.81 -24.68 -33.83
CA ASP A 281 27.99 -25.40 -32.83
C ASP A 281 28.62 -25.90 -31.52
N ALA A 282 28.23 -25.25 -30.41
CA ALA A 282 27.76 -25.92 -29.19
C ALA A 282 27.25 -24.87 -28.17
N ALA A 283 26.08 -25.15 -27.59
CA ALA A 283 25.48 -24.40 -26.51
C ALA A 283 26.41 -24.31 -25.29
N GLY A 284 26.95 -23.12 -25.03
CA GLY A 284 27.73 -22.80 -23.84
C GLY A 284 26.91 -21.93 -22.88
N LYS A 285 26.68 -22.44 -21.66
CA LYS A 285 26.21 -21.67 -20.50
C LYS A 285 27.04 -20.39 -20.39
N GLY A 286 26.39 -19.24 -20.55
CA GLY A 286 26.98 -17.95 -20.22
C GLY A 286 26.91 -17.75 -18.71
N ASP A 287 28.02 -17.96 -18.02
CA ASP A 287 28.20 -17.40 -16.68
C ASP A 287 28.19 -15.87 -16.81
N LEU A 288 27.07 -15.27 -16.40
CA LEU A 288 26.97 -13.83 -16.18
C LEU A 288 27.91 -13.49 -15.03
N ALA A 289 29.10 -12.99 -15.36
CA ALA A 289 29.97 -12.37 -14.37
C ALA A 289 29.23 -11.18 -13.76
N GLU A 290 28.65 -11.40 -12.59
CA GLU A 290 27.92 -10.44 -11.79
C GLU A 290 28.91 -9.36 -11.33
N SER A 291 28.97 -8.25 -12.06
CA SER A 291 29.65 -7.05 -11.56
C SER A 291 28.82 -6.52 -10.41
N SER A 292 29.14 -6.91 -9.18
CA SER A 292 28.41 -6.47 -7.99
C SER A 292 28.62 -4.96 -7.80
N CYS A 293 27.67 -4.14 -8.24
CA CYS A 293 27.55 -2.74 -7.84
C CYS A 293 26.67 -2.72 -6.59
N SER A 294 27.20 -2.23 -5.46
CA SER A 294 26.41 -2.13 -4.24
C SER A 294 25.45 -0.93 -4.32
N LEU A 295 24.37 -0.93 -3.55
CA LEU A 295 23.47 0.23 -3.44
C LEU A 295 24.21 1.45 -2.89
N ILE A 296 25.14 1.24 -1.95
CA ILE A 296 25.98 2.28 -1.37
C ILE A 296 26.87 2.90 -2.46
N ASP A 297 27.45 2.08 -3.34
CA ASP A 297 28.25 2.56 -4.47
C ASP A 297 27.47 3.48 -5.42
N CYS A 298 26.15 3.28 -5.52
CA CYS A 298 25.28 4.12 -6.35
C CYS A 298 24.87 5.41 -5.63
N LEU A 299 24.76 5.37 -4.29
CA LEU A 299 24.37 6.53 -3.46
C LEU A 299 25.54 7.44 -3.10
N GLU A 300 26.77 6.93 -3.08
CA GLU A 300 27.98 7.71 -2.81
C GLU A 300 28.53 8.47 -4.03
N ARG A 301 27.83 8.41 -5.17
CA ARG A 301 28.15 9.16 -6.39
C ARG A 301 27.47 10.52 -6.40
#